data_AF-A0A8B8GNP0-F1
#
_entry.id   AF-A0A8B8GNP0-F1
#
_cell.length_a   1.000
_cell.length_b   1.000
_cell.length_c   1.000
_cell.angle_alpha   90.00
_cell.angle_beta   90.00
_cell.angle_gamma   90.00
#
_symmetry.space_group_name_H-M   'P 1'
#
loop_
_entity.id
_entity.type
_entity.pdbx_description
1 polymer ?
#
loop_
_entity_poly.entity_id
_entity_poly.type
_entity_poly.pdbx_seq_one_letter_code
_entity_poly.pdbx_strand_id
1 'polypeptide(L)'
;MSSRDVLYRLRRSLEKIKISKKIAIVITFIVTFILYLSPYWRLSNNRNLEYDELFMKNGLFEKLSFHKQVYDVFDANIMHEPIDINEKSYKEFIGNGYFGVSLDYDSPIYIKGIRALSIPIYWYPIIKLNTEVPSQLATVVNYKTGIAYRYECFANKLQSSIKYFAFRALPTILVQDIELTNPTNFVLFAKLNQLPFKAHAWSMYNTRVMKLAEQDGNYVVISGISTSTSDNPIYGVSITYYQFPAHVKVMPHNILKLRILMSIEYIVLKQKSDFSTVRLDLEKKSTDSILKVTQYKNIEKTHIDIWEKLWSTGFSISVSKANDVLNGDLINATMYNVLSSVRAPLFEISSSPAILAKVSNSLSYIEGCYGANHDTLQAVNLWSDLSTIEKVHSAVSLWIITLEKQGCHNLVNAGASGIAQAMVLSFGNFRFSNQHLEFNMHPKFLHRDFHFRRLNYGNMTHINVTVSVQENNKAVISVAVDRSDRNYYACDGGCLDEPVLLGPEYKTFPVKLTDPVTGILYITYDKKHMEDLKHAIHVKEVSEAPAHEHHVIALHKHGHRLGGLPTFFWVAIGCLIVVFHLFLFKLIYNEYFNWQDKSRIKYGEMTEKSYKIIV
;
A
#
# COMPACT_ATOMS: atom_id res chain seq x y z
N MET A 1 -13.92 -13.21 70.06
CA MET A 1 -15.35 -13.53 69.87
C MET A 1 -15.46 -14.26 68.54
N SER A 2 -15.89 -15.52 68.54
CA SER A 2 -15.74 -16.44 67.41
C SER A 2 -16.73 -16.11 66.28
N SER A 3 -16.33 -16.24 65.01
CA SER A 3 -17.20 -16.08 63.84
C SER A 3 -18.45 -16.96 63.90
N ARG A 4 -18.40 -18.06 64.66
CA ARG A 4 -19.55 -18.92 64.96
C ARG A 4 -20.61 -18.22 65.81
N ASP A 5 -20.23 -17.35 66.75
CA ASP A 5 -21.17 -16.62 67.62
C ASP A 5 -21.92 -15.53 66.87
N VAL A 6 -21.26 -14.88 65.90
CA VAL A 6 -21.88 -13.87 65.03
C VAL A 6 -22.89 -14.55 64.10
N LEU A 7 -22.52 -15.69 63.52
CA LEU A 7 -23.41 -16.47 62.65
C LEU A 7 -24.63 -17.01 63.43
N TYR A 8 -24.44 -17.42 64.68
CA TYR A 8 -25.53 -17.88 65.56
C TYR A 8 -26.49 -16.75 65.93
N ARG A 9 -25.97 -15.54 66.19
CA ARG A 9 -26.80 -14.36 66.46
C ARG A 9 -27.54 -13.86 65.21
N LEU A 10 -26.94 -13.93 64.04
CA LEU A 10 -27.57 -13.59 62.75
C LEU A 10 -28.66 -14.60 62.37
N ARG A 11 -28.44 -15.89 62.62
CA ARG A 11 -29.46 -16.92 62.42
C ARG A 11 -30.66 -16.71 63.35
N ARG A 12 -30.41 -16.36 64.62
CA ARG A 12 -31.45 -16.07 65.61
C ARG A 12 -32.18 -14.74 65.37
N SER A 13 -31.56 -13.76 64.73
CA SER A 13 -32.23 -12.51 64.33
C SER A 13 -33.09 -12.72 63.07
N LEU A 14 -32.66 -13.55 62.12
CA LEU A 14 -33.45 -13.92 60.95
C LEU A 14 -34.65 -14.82 61.29
N GLU A 15 -34.54 -15.74 62.26
CA GLU A 15 -35.66 -16.57 62.72
C GLU A 15 -36.75 -15.78 63.46
N LYS A 16 -36.43 -14.59 64.01
CA LYS A 16 -37.41 -13.72 64.69
C LYS A 16 -38.27 -12.91 63.72
N ILE A 17 -37.89 -12.81 62.45
CA ILE A 17 -38.71 -12.13 61.44
C ILE A 17 -39.62 -13.19 60.83
N LYS A 18 -40.85 -13.31 61.37
CA LYS A 18 -41.95 -14.02 60.69
C LYS A 18 -42.36 -13.23 59.44
N ILE A 19 -41.51 -13.22 58.42
CA ILE A 19 -41.92 -12.85 57.07
C ILE A 19 -42.92 -13.92 56.66
N SER A 20 -44.19 -13.54 56.50
CA SER A 20 -45.18 -14.49 56.01
C SER A 20 -44.69 -15.06 54.67
N LYS A 21 -44.89 -16.36 54.41
CA LYS A 21 -44.49 -16.99 53.14
C LYS A 21 -44.98 -16.18 51.92
N LYS A 22 -46.10 -15.47 52.06
CA LYS A 22 -46.65 -14.56 51.04
C LYS A 22 -45.75 -13.34 50.77
N ILE A 23 -45.18 -12.71 51.81
CA ILE A 23 -44.29 -11.55 51.66
C ILE A 23 -42.96 -11.96 51.04
N ALA A 24 -42.41 -13.12 51.43
CA ALA A 24 -41.18 -13.64 50.84
C ALA A 24 -41.36 -13.91 49.34
N ILE A 25 -42.48 -14.51 48.93
CA ILE A 25 -42.80 -14.72 47.50
C ILE A 25 -42.92 -13.40 46.75
N VAL A 26 -43.57 -12.39 47.33
CA VAL A 26 -43.70 -11.06 46.72
C VAL A 26 -42.34 -10.38 46.55
N ILE A 27 -41.47 -10.44 47.56
CA ILE A 27 -40.13 -9.85 47.48
C ILE A 27 -39.30 -10.58 46.42
N THR A 28 -39.32 -11.92 46.39
CA THR A 28 -38.62 -12.69 45.35
C THR A 28 -39.16 -12.35 43.97
N PHE A 29 -40.48 -12.22 43.80
CA PHE A 29 -41.09 -11.84 42.53
C PHE A 29 -40.65 -10.43 42.09
N ILE A 30 -40.62 -9.46 43.02
CA ILE A 30 -40.15 -8.10 42.74
C ILE A 30 -38.67 -8.09 42.35
N VAL A 31 -37.81 -8.82 43.08
CA VAL A 31 -36.38 -8.91 42.74
C VAL A 31 -36.18 -9.59 41.39
N THR A 32 -36.92 -10.66 41.10
CA THR A 32 -36.86 -11.36 39.81
C THR A 32 -37.37 -10.46 38.69
N PHE A 33 -38.42 -9.67 38.92
CA PHE A 33 -38.97 -8.71 37.98
C PHE A 33 -38.01 -7.55 37.70
N ILE A 34 -37.32 -7.03 38.73
CA ILE A 34 -36.27 -6.02 38.59
C ILE A 34 -35.08 -6.60 37.82
N LEU A 35 -34.65 -7.82 38.12
CA LEU A 35 -33.57 -8.49 37.38
C LEU A 35 -33.96 -8.79 35.93
N TYR A 36 -35.22 -9.13 35.67
CA TYR A 36 -35.78 -9.35 34.33
C TYR A 36 -35.91 -8.05 33.52
N LEU A 37 -36.22 -6.92 34.17
CA LEU A 37 -36.30 -5.61 33.54
C LEU A 37 -34.96 -4.87 33.46
N SER A 38 -33.98 -5.24 34.27
CA SER A 38 -32.65 -4.63 34.28
C SER A 38 -31.93 -4.64 32.91
N PRO A 39 -32.06 -5.67 32.05
CA PRO A 39 -31.49 -5.66 30.70
C PRO A 39 -32.21 -4.65 29.82
N TYR A 40 -33.54 -4.50 29.94
CA TYR A 40 -34.33 -3.54 29.16
C TYR A 40 -33.99 -2.08 29.51
N TRP A 41 -33.72 -1.80 30.79
CA TRP A 41 -33.26 -0.47 31.23
C TRP A 41 -31.83 -0.18 30.79
N ARG A 42 -30.92 -1.17 30.83
CA ARG A 42 -29.56 -1.03 30.27
C ARG A 42 -29.56 -0.87 28.74
N LEU A 43 -30.47 -1.55 28.05
CA LEU A 43 -30.59 -1.47 26.59
C LEU A 43 -31.05 -0.08 26.13
N SER A 44 -31.89 0.62 26.90
CA SER A 44 -32.33 1.97 26.55
C SER A 44 -31.20 3.00 26.52
N ASN A 45 -30.19 2.88 27.40
CA ASN A 45 -29.04 3.79 27.41
C ASN A 45 -28.00 3.43 26.33
N ASN A 46 -27.89 2.14 25.97
CA ASN A 46 -26.97 1.67 24.94
C ASN A 46 -27.45 1.96 23.50
N ARG A 47 -28.76 2.14 23.27
CA ARG A 47 -29.31 2.43 21.93
C ARG A 47 -28.75 3.70 21.30
N ASN A 48 -28.49 4.75 22.09
CA ASN A 48 -27.92 5.99 21.56
C ASN A 48 -26.45 5.80 21.15
N LEU A 49 -25.66 5.08 21.97
CA LEU A 49 -24.26 4.74 21.66
C LEU A 49 -24.15 3.86 20.41
N GLU A 50 -25.02 2.86 20.28
CA GLU A 50 -25.07 1.95 19.12
C GLU A 50 -25.48 2.70 17.84
N TYR A 51 -26.42 3.64 17.94
CA TYR A 51 -26.83 4.50 16.83
C TYR A 51 -25.71 5.44 16.39
N ASP A 52 -25.00 6.07 17.34
CA ASP A 52 -23.87 6.96 17.04
C ASP A 52 -22.72 6.19 16.41
N GLU A 53 -22.42 4.97 16.89
CA GLU A 53 -21.42 4.09 16.29
C GLU A 53 -21.78 3.69 14.85
N LEU A 54 -23.04 3.34 14.60
CA LEU A 54 -23.53 2.99 13.28
C LEU A 54 -23.47 4.20 12.32
N PHE A 55 -23.82 5.39 12.80
CA PHE A 55 -23.69 6.63 12.02
C PHE A 55 -22.24 6.88 11.61
N MET A 56 -21.30 6.78 12.56
CA MET A 56 -19.88 6.97 12.29
C MET A 56 -19.36 5.97 11.25
N LYS A 57 -19.73 4.68 11.38
CA LYS A 57 -19.34 3.62 10.41
C LYS A 57 -19.91 3.89 9.02
N ASN A 58 -21.18 4.25 8.94
CA ASN A 58 -21.85 4.50 7.66
C ASN A 58 -21.28 5.75 6.96
N GLY A 59 -21.04 6.83 7.73
CA GLY A 59 -20.42 8.05 7.19
C GLY A 59 -19.00 7.78 6.68
N LEU A 60 -18.22 6.97 7.41
CA LEU A 60 -16.88 6.58 6.99
C LEU A 60 -16.93 5.70 5.74
N PHE A 61 -17.82 4.71 5.70
CA PHE A 61 -18.03 3.83 4.55
C PHE A 61 -18.39 4.61 3.28
N GLU A 62 -19.28 5.60 3.38
CA GLU A 62 -19.65 6.47 2.25
C GLU A 62 -18.41 7.19 1.70
N LYS A 63 -17.56 7.76 2.56
CA LYS A 63 -16.33 8.45 2.14
C LYS A 63 -15.29 7.50 1.55
N LEU A 64 -15.17 6.29 2.08
CA LEU A 64 -14.24 5.28 1.57
C LEU A 64 -14.70 4.64 0.26
N SER A 65 -16.02 4.64 -0.01
CA SER A 65 -16.58 4.08 -1.25
C SER A 65 -16.03 4.75 -2.51
N PHE A 66 -15.67 6.04 -2.44
CA PHE A 66 -15.01 6.78 -3.52
C PHE A 66 -13.64 6.23 -3.90
N HIS A 67 -12.98 5.50 -3.00
CA HIS A 67 -11.65 4.92 -3.22
C HIS A 67 -11.70 3.41 -3.49
N LYS A 68 -12.87 2.79 -3.45
CA LYS A 68 -13.01 1.33 -3.57
C LYS A 68 -12.42 0.79 -4.88
N GLN A 69 -12.71 1.44 -6.00
CA GLN A 69 -12.21 0.99 -7.31
C GLN A 69 -10.69 0.98 -7.38
N VAL A 70 -10.02 2.03 -6.87
CA VAL A 70 -8.55 2.12 -6.88
C VAL A 70 -7.93 1.20 -5.85
N TYR A 71 -8.60 0.96 -4.71
CA TYR A 71 -8.17 -0.01 -3.70
C TYR A 71 -8.22 -1.45 -4.24
N ASP A 72 -9.31 -1.83 -4.92
CA ASP A 72 -9.51 -3.19 -5.45
C ASP A 72 -8.46 -3.57 -6.52
N VAL A 73 -7.83 -2.58 -7.18
CA VAL A 73 -6.73 -2.77 -8.13
C VAL A 73 -5.34 -2.45 -7.55
N PHE A 74 -5.24 -2.30 -6.23
CA PHE A 74 -4.01 -2.02 -5.48
C PHE A 74 -3.34 -0.66 -5.75
N ASP A 75 -4.06 0.29 -6.33
CA ASP A 75 -3.58 1.66 -6.57
C ASP A 75 -3.81 2.60 -5.37
N ALA A 76 -4.38 2.08 -4.27
CA ALA A 76 -4.50 2.78 -3.01
C ALA A 76 -4.39 1.81 -1.82
N ASN A 77 -4.01 2.34 -0.65
CA ASN A 77 -4.16 1.64 0.64
C ASN A 77 -5.18 2.36 1.50
N ILE A 78 -6.06 1.60 2.14
CA ILE A 78 -7.02 2.06 3.13
C ILE A 78 -6.62 1.45 4.47
N MET A 79 -6.63 2.26 5.53
CA MET A 79 -6.31 1.80 6.88
C MET A 79 -7.27 2.43 7.89
N HIS A 80 -8.01 1.60 8.60
CA HIS A 80 -8.87 2.02 9.71
C HIS A 80 -8.07 2.17 11.01
N GLU A 81 -8.58 2.99 11.93
CA GLU A 81 -8.09 3.07 13.30
C GLU A 81 -9.21 2.68 14.27
N PRO A 82 -9.15 1.48 14.90
CA PRO A 82 -8.13 0.43 14.79
C PRO A 82 -8.16 -0.32 13.45
N ILE A 83 -7.04 -0.98 13.12
CA ILE A 83 -6.83 -1.69 11.84
C ILE A 83 -7.74 -2.91 11.72
N ASP A 84 -8.37 -3.10 10.55
CA ASP A 84 -9.19 -4.27 10.24
C ASP A 84 -8.35 -5.50 9.83
N ILE A 85 -8.89 -6.71 10.04
CA ILE A 85 -8.18 -8.00 9.91
C ILE A 85 -7.52 -8.21 8.53
N ASN A 86 -8.11 -7.66 7.46
CA ASN A 86 -7.65 -7.87 6.09
C ASN A 86 -6.83 -6.69 5.54
N GLU A 87 -6.61 -5.65 6.34
CA GLU A 87 -5.91 -4.45 5.89
C GLU A 87 -4.40 -4.59 6.03
N LYS A 88 -3.68 -3.86 5.19
CA LYS A 88 -2.22 -3.74 5.27
C LYS A 88 -1.88 -2.51 6.08
N SER A 89 -1.05 -2.68 7.11
CA SER A 89 -0.63 -1.56 7.97
C SER A 89 0.42 -0.67 7.29
N TYR A 90 0.35 -0.43 5.98
CA TYR A 90 1.34 0.39 5.28
C TYR A 90 1.28 1.84 5.76
N LYS A 91 2.43 2.38 6.14
CA LYS A 91 2.51 3.70 6.74
C LYS A 91 2.12 4.79 5.74
N GLU A 92 1.24 5.68 6.16
CA GLU A 92 0.78 6.77 5.33
C GLU A 92 1.84 7.86 5.25
N PHE A 93 2.43 7.98 4.06
CA PHE A 93 3.51 8.91 3.79
C PHE A 93 3.21 9.69 2.52
N ILE A 94 3.47 10.99 2.54
CA ILE A 94 3.44 11.85 1.36
C ILE A 94 4.79 12.53 1.20
N GLY A 95 5.22 12.70 -0.05
CA GLY A 95 6.48 13.37 -0.35
C GLY A 95 6.61 13.73 -1.82
N ASN A 96 7.54 14.64 -2.10
CA ASN A 96 7.90 15.07 -3.45
C ASN A 96 9.42 15.02 -3.70
N GLY A 97 10.15 14.35 -2.79
CA GLY A 97 11.60 14.23 -2.79
C GLY A 97 12.39 15.45 -2.33
N TYR A 98 11.74 16.59 -2.09
CA TYR A 98 12.35 17.71 -1.37
C TYR A 98 12.09 17.60 0.14
N PHE A 99 10.86 17.28 0.51
CA PHE A 99 10.49 16.87 1.85
C PHE A 99 9.41 15.77 1.81
N GLY A 100 9.14 15.16 2.95
CA GLY A 100 8.03 14.23 3.14
C GLY A 100 7.53 14.23 4.59
N VAL A 101 6.32 13.74 4.79
CA VAL A 101 5.58 13.83 6.05
C VAL A 101 4.71 12.59 6.19
N SER A 102 4.65 11.99 7.37
CA SER A 102 3.60 11.00 7.68
C SER A 102 2.37 11.67 8.24
N LEU A 103 1.20 11.04 8.13
CA LEU A 103 -0.05 11.65 8.57
C LEU A 103 -0.19 11.73 10.10
N ASP A 104 0.72 11.16 10.88
CA ASP A 104 0.70 11.27 12.35
C ASP A 104 0.74 12.73 12.80
N TYR A 105 -0.03 13.05 13.83
CA TYR A 105 -0.11 14.43 14.32
C TYR A 105 1.23 14.95 14.84
N ASP A 106 2.08 14.07 15.37
CA ASP A 106 3.43 14.33 15.85
C ASP A 106 4.53 13.94 14.85
N SER A 107 4.18 13.76 13.58
CA SER A 107 5.15 13.47 12.52
C SER A 107 6.02 14.69 12.22
N PRO A 108 7.36 14.60 12.32
CA PRO A 108 8.24 15.66 11.86
C PRO A 108 8.21 15.77 10.33
N ILE A 109 8.72 16.88 9.80
CA ILE A 109 9.03 16.95 8.36
C ILE A 109 10.33 16.20 8.11
N TYR A 110 10.35 15.29 7.15
CA TYR A 110 11.56 14.59 6.75
C TYR A 110 12.16 15.22 5.49
N ILE A 111 13.42 15.64 5.55
CA ILE A 111 14.17 16.18 4.41
C ILE A 111 15.13 15.14 3.83
N LYS A 112 15.68 15.44 2.66
CA LYS A 112 16.56 14.54 1.93
C LYS A 112 17.85 14.27 2.71
N GLY A 113 18.03 13.01 3.09
CA GLY A 113 19.30 12.47 3.54
C GLY A 113 20.14 11.99 2.37
N ILE A 114 20.86 10.88 2.54
CA ILE A 114 21.72 10.32 1.49
C ILE A 114 20.88 9.79 0.32
N ARG A 115 19.85 8.97 0.60
CA ARG A 115 19.02 8.30 -0.43
C ARG A 115 17.53 8.44 -0.21
N ALA A 116 17.08 8.46 1.04
CA ALA A 116 15.68 8.66 1.42
C ALA A 116 15.44 10.04 2.05
N LEU A 117 14.16 10.40 2.20
CA LEU A 117 13.74 11.52 3.05
C LEU A 117 13.79 11.06 4.50
N SER A 118 14.96 11.07 5.14
CA SER A 118 15.18 10.39 6.43
C SER A 118 15.67 11.31 7.55
N ILE A 119 15.94 12.58 7.26
CA ILE A 119 16.44 13.53 8.26
C ILE A 119 15.24 14.28 8.83
N PRO A 120 14.90 14.12 10.12
CA PRO A 120 13.74 14.79 10.68
C PRO A 120 14.03 16.26 11.02
N ILE A 121 13.08 17.13 10.72
CA ILE A 121 12.94 18.48 11.23
C ILE A 121 11.72 18.44 12.13
N TYR A 122 11.93 18.56 13.45
CA TYR A 122 10.89 18.47 14.47
C TYR A 122 9.99 19.72 14.51
N TRP A 123 9.25 19.91 13.43
CA TRP A 123 8.10 20.79 13.31
C TRP A 123 6.95 19.97 12.74
N TYR A 124 5.77 20.10 13.32
CA TYR A 124 4.65 19.19 13.11
C TYR A 124 3.61 19.84 12.19
N PRO A 125 3.60 19.52 10.88
CA PRO A 125 2.71 20.16 9.91
C PRO A 125 1.25 19.78 10.09
N ILE A 126 0.95 18.56 10.53
CA ILE A 126 -0.39 17.98 10.44
C ILE A 126 -1.33 18.64 11.45
N ILE A 127 -2.42 19.21 10.94
CA ILE A 127 -3.42 19.87 11.78
C ILE A 127 -4.37 18.83 12.35
N LYS A 128 -4.52 18.86 13.67
CA LYS A 128 -5.44 18.02 14.43
C LYS A 128 -6.79 18.71 14.59
N LEU A 129 -7.84 18.00 14.17
CA LEU A 129 -9.20 18.33 14.51
C LEU A 129 -9.48 17.75 15.90
N ASN A 130 -9.79 18.62 16.88
CA ASN A 130 -10.15 18.17 18.21
C ASN A 130 -11.62 18.49 18.46
N THR A 131 -12.38 17.43 18.74
CA THR A 131 -13.74 17.50 19.26
C THR A 131 -13.77 16.65 20.51
N GLU A 132 -14.41 17.13 21.58
CA GLU A 132 -14.51 16.39 22.86
C GLU A 132 -15.46 15.16 22.79
N VAL A 133 -15.68 14.64 21.58
CA VAL A 133 -16.58 13.52 21.29
C VAL A 133 -15.82 12.38 20.60
N PRO A 134 -16.27 11.12 20.77
CA PRO A 134 -15.70 9.97 20.06
C PRO A 134 -15.77 10.13 18.54
N SER A 135 -14.85 9.49 17.84
CA SER A 135 -14.79 9.44 16.38
C SER A 135 -14.37 8.07 15.86
N GLN A 136 -14.65 7.83 14.58
CA GLN A 136 -14.03 6.77 13.79
C GLN A 136 -13.22 7.39 12.67
N LEU A 137 -12.03 6.83 12.45
CA LEU A 137 -11.04 7.36 11.54
C LEU A 137 -10.59 6.29 10.55
N ALA A 138 -10.40 6.70 9.30
CA ALA A 138 -9.63 5.95 8.33
C ALA A 138 -8.76 6.88 7.51
N THR A 139 -7.64 6.35 7.06
CA THR A 139 -6.74 7.02 6.13
C THR A 139 -6.72 6.30 4.80
N VAL A 140 -6.48 7.06 3.74
CA VAL A 140 -6.32 6.52 2.39
C VAL A 140 -5.09 7.14 1.76
N VAL A 141 -4.20 6.34 1.20
CA VAL A 141 -3.12 6.85 0.33
C VAL A 141 -3.39 6.36 -1.07
N ASN A 142 -3.69 7.29 -1.98
CA ASN A 142 -3.88 6.97 -3.38
C ASN A 142 -2.54 7.13 -4.11
N TYR A 143 -1.96 6.00 -4.52
CA TYR A 143 -0.62 5.95 -5.09
C TYR A 143 -0.54 6.61 -6.47
N LYS A 144 -1.61 6.52 -7.27
CA LYS A 144 -1.67 7.09 -8.63
C LYS A 144 -1.76 8.61 -8.65
N THR A 145 -2.41 9.20 -7.65
CA THR A 145 -2.54 10.67 -7.51
C THR A 145 -1.50 11.27 -6.57
N GLY A 146 -0.90 10.44 -5.72
CA GLY A 146 -0.03 10.84 -4.61
C GLY A 146 -0.69 11.84 -3.68
N ILE A 147 -1.97 11.61 -3.38
CA ILE A 147 -2.76 12.33 -2.39
C ILE A 147 -3.12 11.36 -1.28
N ALA A 148 -2.90 11.79 -0.05
CA ALA A 148 -3.39 11.09 1.12
C ALA A 148 -4.64 11.78 1.67
N TYR A 149 -5.53 10.99 2.25
CA TYR A 149 -6.81 11.42 2.81
C TYR A 149 -6.89 10.94 4.25
N ARG A 150 -7.45 11.79 5.12
CA ARG A 150 -7.95 11.41 6.44
C ARG A 150 -9.44 11.69 6.49
N TYR A 151 -10.21 10.64 6.75
CA TYR A 151 -11.63 10.73 6.99
C TYR A 151 -11.89 10.48 8.47
N GLU A 152 -12.69 11.34 9.08
CA GLU A 152 -13.05 11.20 10.48
C GLU A 152 -14.53 11.57 10.66
N CYS A 153 -15.31 10.64 11.22
CA CYS A 153 -16.72 10.84 11.51
C CYS A 153 -16.92 10.85 13.03
N PHE A 154 -17.53 11.90 13.54
CA PHE A 154 -17.69 12.15 14.97
C PHE A 154 -19.10 11.79 15.45
N ALA A 155 -19.23 11.42 16.73
CA ALA A 155 -20.52 11.08 17.33
C ALA A 155 -21.54 12.24 17.30
N ASN A 156 -21.07 13.50 17.30
CA ASN A 156 -21.92 14.69 17.13
C ASN A 156 -22.38 14.92 15.67
N LYS A 157 -22.14 13.96 14.78
CA LYS A 157 -22.47 13.95 13.35
C LYS A 157 -21.62 14.88 12.47
N LEU A 158 -20.60 15.53 13.02
CA LEU A 158 -19.61 16.23 12.21
C LEU A 158 -18.86 15.20 11.36
N GLN A 159 -18.63 15.51 10.09
CA GLN A 159 -17.80 14.70 9.21
C GLN A 159 -16.61 15.55 8.73
N SER A 160 -15.42 14.99 8.81
CA SER A 160 -14.17 15.61 8.37
C SER A 160 -13.58 14.83 7.21
N SER A 161 -13.17 15.55 6.18
CA SER A 161 -12.35 15.04 5.09
C SER A 161 -11.16 15.98 4.92
N ILE A 162 -9.96 15.47 5.18
CA ILE A 162 -8.72 16.22 5.01
C ILE A 162 -7.89 15.57 3.91
N LYS A 163 -7.53 16.35 2.90
CA LYS A 163 -6.59 15.92 1.85
C LYS A 163 -5.20 16.48 2.13
N TYR A 164 -4.17 15.68 1.90
CA TYR A 164 -2.77 16.04 2.08
C TYR A 164 -1.97 15.70 0.82
N PHE A 165 -1.18 16.64 0.33
CA PHE A 165 -0.18 16.33 -0.70
C PHE A 165 1.00 17.30 -0.66
N ALA A 166 2.20 16.76 -0.91
CA ALA A 166 3.41 17.54 -1.13
C ALA A 166 3.47 17.90 -2.61
N PHE A 167 3.27 19.17 -2.95
CA PHE A 167 3.08 19.60 -4.33
C PHE A 167 4.35 19.36 -5.15
N ARG A 168 4.25 18.64 -6.27
CA ARG A 168 5.42 18.28 -7.09
C ARG A 168 5.92 19.40 -8.01
N ALA A 169 5.04 20.27 -8.52
CA ALA A 169 5.45 21.32 -9.45
C ALA A 169 6.23 22.45 -8.75
N LEU A 170 5.96 22.65 -7.45
CA LEU A 170 6.71 23.53 -6.56
C LEU A 170 7.07 22.74 -5.29
N PRO A 171 8.26 22.09 -5.24
CA PRO A 171 8.60 21.10 -4.21
C PRO A 171 8.64 21.61 -2.77
N THR A 172 8.58 22.92 -2.56
CA THR A 172 8.62 23.57 -1.26
C THR A 172 7.24 23.64 -0.60
N ILE A 173 6.15 23.32 -1.32
CA ILE A 173 4.78 23.50 -0.85
C ILE A 173 4.15 22.20 -0.35
N LEU A 174 3.65 22.23 0.87
CA LEU A 174 2.70 21.27 1.43
C LEU A 174 1.29 21.86 1.40
N VAL A 175 0.31 21.06 1.00
CA VAL A 175 -1.11 21.44 0.94
C VAL A 175 -1.90 20.57 1.90
N GLN A 176 -2.76 21.21 2.71
CA GLN A 176 -3.79 20.56 3.51
C GLN A 176 -5.14 21.19 3.21
N ASP A 177 -6.04 20.43 2.60
CA ASP A 177 -7.41 20.86 2.33
C ASP A 177 -8.36 20.21 3.34
N ILE A 178 -8.88 21.01 4.26
CA ILE A 178 -9.79 20.59 5.33
C ILE A 178 -11.22 20.90 4.88
N GLU A 179 -12.04 19.86 4.80
CA GLU A 179 -13.48 19.94 4.52
C GLU A 179 -14.26 19.42 5.74
N LEU A 180 -15.04 20.27 6.37
CA LEU A 180 -15.93 19.92 7.49
C LEU A 180 -17.38 20.01 7.04
N THR A 181 -18.11 18.90 7.13
CA THR A 181 -19.52 18.82 6.74
C THR A 181 -20.40 18.68 7.98
N ASN A 182 -21.40 19.56 8.10
CA ASN A 182 -22.40 19.51 9.15
C ASN A 182 -23.77 19.12 8.58
N PRO A 183 -24.20 17.86 8.72
CA PRO A 183 -25.51 17.39 8.24
C PRO A 183 -26.65 17.70 9.22
N THR A 184 -26.38 18.40 10.33
CA THR A 184 -27.37 18.63 11.40
C THR A 184 -28.10 19.96 11.24
N ASN A 185 -29.15 20.14 12.04
CA ASN A 185 -29.91 21.39 12.13
C ASN A 185 -29.27 22.44 13.07
N PHE A 186 -28.16 22.13 13.72
CA PHE A 186 -27.53 22.99 14.73
C PHE A 186 -26.13 23.41 14.31
N VAL A 187 -25.63 24.52 14.84
CA VAL A 187 -24.25 24.96 14.61
C VAL A 187 -23.30 24.02 15.35
N LEU A 188 -22.31 23.48 14.64
CA LEU A 188 -21.24 22.67 15.23
C LEU A 188 -19.95 23.49 15.34
N PHE A 189 -19.17 23.21 16.36
CA PHE A 189 -17.87 23.84 16.59
C PHE A 189 -16.77 22.80 16.52
N ALA A 190 -15.66 23.19 15.89
CA ALA A 190 -14.47 22.38 15.77
C ALA A 190 -13.25 23.20 16.19
N LYS A 191 -12.33 22.57 16.92
CA LYS A 191 -11.07 23.17 17.32
C LYS A 191 -9.95 22.64 16.43
N LEU A 192 -9.28 23.55 15.73
CA LEU A 192 -8.11 23.24 14.90
C LEU A 192 -6.85 23.51 15.73
N ASN A 193 -6.07 22.47 15.97
CA ASN A 193 -4.82 22.57 16.71
C ASN A 193 -3.66 22.05 15.86
N GLN A 194 -2.57 22.81 15.83
CA GLN A 194 -1.27 22.29 15.42
C GLN A 194 -0.48 21.96 16.68
N LEU A 195 0.18 20.79 16.71
CA LEU A 195 1.06 20.48 17.84
C LEU A 195 2.21 21.49 17.86
N PRO A 196 2.54 22.07 19.04
CA PRO A 196 3.68 22.97 19.15
C PRO A 196 4.96 22.21 18.79
N PHE A 197 5.86 22.87 18.06
CA PHE A 197 7.17 22.31 17.76
C PHE A 197 7.94 22.03 19.07
N LYS A 198 8.79 21.00 19.10
CA LYS A 198 9.64 20.72 20.26
C LYS A 198 10.65 21.87 20.40
N ALA A 199 10.46 22.77 21.37
CA ALA A 199 11.31 23.96 21.55
C ALA A 199 12.81 23.63 21.65
N HIS A 200 13.16 22.50 22.26
CA HIS A 200 14.55 22.01 22.39
C HIS A 200 15.15 21.47 21.07
N ALA A 201 14.31 21.24 20.04
CA ALA A 201 14.74 20.76 18.74
C ALA A 201 15.12 21.87 17.75
N TRP A 202 15.03 23.13 18.20
CA TRP A 202 15.33 24.33 17.40
C TRP A 202 16.24 25.28 18.18
N SER A 203 17.16 25.93 17.49
CA SER A 203 18.02 27.00 18.04
C SER A 203 17.98 28.23 17.13
N MET A 204 18.28 29.41 17.69
CA MET A 204 18.16 30.69 16.98
C MET A 204 16.79 30.90 16.31
N TYR A 205 15.74 30.41 16.96
CA TYR A 205 14.38 30.46 16.42
C TYR A 205 13.84 31.88 16.52
N ASN A 206 13.17 32.36 15.47
CA ASN A 206 12.30 33.52 15.58
C ASN A 206 11.09 33.36 14.66
N THR A 207 9.96 33.87 15.16
CA THR A 207 8.64 33.76 14.56
C THR A 207 8.10 35.17 14.35
N ARG A 208 7.65 35.47 13.14
CA ARG A 208 7.00 36.75 12.82
C ARG A 208 5.70 36.51 12.09
N VAL A 209 4.74 37.41 12.31
CA VAL A 209 3.49 37.45 11.55
C VAL A 209 3.58 38.57 10.53
N MET A 210 3.18 38.28 9.29
CA MET A 210 3.18 39.26 8.20
C MET A 210 1.97 39.08 7.30
N LYS A 211 1.67 40.10 6.50
CA LYS A 211 0.72 40.00 5.38
C LYS A 211 1.51 39.82 4.10
N LEU A 212 1.12 38.86 3.28
CA LEU A 212 1.68 38.67 1.95
C LEU A 212 0.88 39.52 0.96
N ALA A 213 1.58 40.20 0.04
CA ALA A 213 0.93 40.89 -1.06
C ALA A 213 0.12 39.87 -1.88
N GLU A 214 -1.07 40.25 -2.37
CA GLU A 214 -1.92 39.38 -3.21
C GLU A 214 -2.51 38.14 -2.50
N GLN A 215 -2.41 38.03 -1.18
CA GLN A 215 -3.05 36.97 -0.38
C GLN A 215 -3.89 37.56 0.75
N ASP A 216 -5.04 36.95 1.00
CA ASP A 216 -5.90 37.34 2.12
C ASP A 216 -5.44 36.70 3.43
N GLY A 217 -5.38 37.53 4.47
CA GLY A 217 -5.07 37.11 5.83
C GLY A 217 -3.60 37.23 6.22
N ASN A 218 -3.30 36.70 7.41
CA ASN A 218 -1.97 36.78 8.01
C ASN A 218 -1.23 35.47 7.80
N TYR A 219 0.08 35.56 7.61
CA TYR A 219 0.99 34.43 7.49
C TYR A 219 2.00 34.47 8.62
N VAL A 220 2.32 33.29 9.14
CA VAL A 220 3.35 33.10 10.14
C VAL A 220 4.61 32.60 9.43
N VAL A 221 5.72 33.31 9.63
CA VAL A 221 7.06 32.90 9.17
C VAL A 221 7.86 32.49 10.40
N ILE A 222 8.23 31.22 10.45
CA ILE A 222 9.11 30.64 11.45
C ILE A 222 10.46 30.39 10.77
N SER A 223 11.56 30.75 11.42
CA SER A 223 12.88 30.32 10.97
C SER A 223 13.83 30.06 12.14
N GLY A 224 14.73 29.11 11.95
CA GLY A 224 15.71 28.70 12.96
C GLY A 224 16.60 27.58 12.45
N ILE A 225 17.48 27.12 13.32
CA ILE A 225 18.39 26.00 13.07
C ILE A 225 17.80 24.74 13.69
N SER A 226 17.60 23.69 12.90
CA SER A 226 17.18 22.38 13.41
C SER A 226 18.34 21.70 14.12
N THR A 227 18.13 21.25 15.37
CA THR A 227 19.14 20.57 16.19
C THR A 227 19.08 19.05 16.07
N SER A 228 18.32 18.52 15.10
CA SER A 228 17.97 17.10 15.00
C SER A 228 19.11 16.15 14.65
N THR A 229 20.29 16.63 14.24
CA THR A 229 21.43 15.76 13.93
C THR A 229 22.57 16.09 14.87
N SER A 230 22.93 15.11 15.71
CA SER A 230 24.09 15.17 16.61
C SER A 230 25.43 15.26 15.86
N ASP A 231 25.40 15.12 14.53
CA ASP A 231 26.54 15.28 13.64
C ASP A 231 26.18 16.19 12.46
N ASN A 232 27.20 16.89 11.94
CA ASN A 232 27.15 17.62 10.67
C ASN A 232 26.44 16.78 9.59
N PRO A 233 25.57 17.36 8.74
CA PRO A 233 25.37 18.79 8.49
C PRO A 233 24.32 19.48 9.37
N ILE A 234 24.47 20.80 9.54
CA ILE A 234 23.54 21.69 10.26
C ILE A 234 22.51 22.25 9.26
N TYR A 235 21.22 22.29 9.62
CA TYR A 235 20.16 22.80 8.74
C TYR A 235 19.56 24.10 9.25
N GLY A 236 19.64 25.15 8.44
CA GLY A 236 18.84 26.36 8.58
C GLY A 236 17.50 26.16 7.87
N VAL A 237 16.39 26.46 8.53
CA VAL A 237 15.04 26.17 8.04
C VAL A 237 14.17 27.42 8.15
N SER A 238 13.34 27.67 7.14
CA SER A 238 12.24 28.63 7.20
C SER A 238 10.94 27.98 6.75
N ILE A 239 9.89 28.18 7.53
CA ILE A 239 8.55 27.67 7.27
C ILE A 239 7.58 28.84 7.27
N THR A 240 6.84 29.01 6.19
CA THR A 240 5.80 30.03 6.05
C THR A 240 4.44 29.36 5.88
N TYR A 241 3.46 29.70 6.70
CA TYR A 241 2.12 29.11 6.61
C TYR A 241 1.02 30.11 6.98
N TYR A 242 -0.20 29.83 6.50
CA TYR A 242 -1.38 30.65 6.80
C TYR A 242 -1.76 30.59 8.29
N GLN A 243 -2.03 31.75 8.89
CA GLN A 243 -2.51 31.84 10.27
C GLN A 243 -4.01 31.48 10.32
N PHE A 244 -4.29 30.17 10.44
CA PHE A 244 -5.66 29.65 10.48
C PHE A 244 -6.35 29.91 11.84
N PRO A 245 -7.69 30.02 11.85
CA PRO A 245 -8.45 30.18 13.09
C PRO A 245 -8.41 28.91 13.95
N ALA A 246 -8.14 29.08 15.25
CA ALA A 246 -8.11 27.96 16.20
C ALA A 246 -9.50 27.33 16.44
N HIS A 247 -10.57 28.10 16.27
CA HIS A 247 -11.95 27.63 16.41
C HIS A 247 -12.73 27.98 15.15
N VAL A 248 -13.45 27.00 14.62
CA VAL A 248 -14.28 27.16 13.43
C VAL A 248 -15.71 26.75 13.74
N LYS A 249 -16.66 27.53 13.20
CA LYS A 249 -18.10 27.25 13.29
C LYS A 249 -18.57 26.69 11.95
N VAL A 250 -19.27 25.57 11.98
CA VAL A 250 -19.87 24.93 10.79
C VAL A 250 -21.38 25.07 10.89
N MET A 251 -21.95 25.85 9.98
CA MET A 251 -23.40 26.13 9.97
C MET A 251 -24.22 24.88 9.64
N PRO A 252 -25.50 24.81 10.05
CA PRO A 252 -26.40 23.72 9.70
C PRO A 252 -26.43 23.45 8.18
N HIS A 253 -26.45 22.18 7.78
CA HIS A 253 -26.49 21.73 6.38
C HIS A 253 -25.45 22.37 5.46
N ASN A 254 -24.29 22.74 6.02
CA ASN A 254 -23.25 23.46 5.30
C ASN A 254 -21.91 22.72 5.35
N ILE A 255 -21.06 23.06 4.38
CA ILE A 255 -19.71 22.54 4.24
C ILE A 255 -18.74 23.71 4.39
N LEU A 256 -17.86 23.63 5.38
CA LEU A 256 -16.74 24.55 5.55
C LEU A 256 -15.51 23.99 4.85
N LYS A 257 -14.88 24.78 3.97
CA LYS A 257 -13.64 24.40 3.28
C LYS A 257 -12.52 25.36 3.66
N LEU A 258 -11.38 24.82 4.07
CA LEU A 258 -10.18 25.57 4.42
C LEU A 258 -8.98 24.95 3.70
N ARG A 259 -8.29 25.76 2.90
CA ARG A 259 -7.02 25.36 2.27
C ARG A 259 -5.87 25.99 3.04
N ILE A 260 -4.95 25.15 3.49
CA ILE A 260 -3.78 25.56 4.26
C ILE A 260 -2.54 25.22 3.45
N LEU A 261 -1.84 26.28 3.03
CA LEU A 261 -0.58 26.19 2.31
C LEU A 261 0.57 26.41 3.29
N MET A 262 1.58 25.56 3.20
CA MET A 262 2.81 25.68 3.98
C MET A 262 3.99 25.61 3.03
N SER A 263 4.87 26.60 3.08
CA SER A 263 6.14 26.58 2.37
C SER A 263 7.24 26.17 3.34
N ILE A 264 8.06 25.21 2.93
CA ILE A 264 9.20 24.68 3.67
C ILE A 264 10.43 24.93 2.82
N GLU A 265 11.38 25.71 3.35
CA GLU A 265 12.67 25.98 2.73
C GLU A 265 13.77 25.63 3.72
N TYR A 266 14.82 24.97 3.24
CA TYR A 266 15.97 24.63 4.06
C TYR A 266 17.29 24.74 3.30
N ILE A 267 18.36 25.00 4.06
CA ILE A 267 19.72 25.10 3.56
C ILE A 267 20.68 24.40 4.52
N VAL A 268 21.70 23.74 3.95
CA VAL A 268 22.82 23.19 4.72
C VAL A 268 23.78 24.31 5.09
N LEU A 269 24.10 24.43 6.38
CA LEU A 269 25.02 25.40 6.94
C LEU A 269 26.35 24.73 7.30
N LYS A 270 27.46 25.45 7.11
CA LYS A 270 28.78 25.01 7.57
C LYS A 270 28.93 25.25 9.07
N GLN A 271 28.48 26.41 9.55
CA GLN A 271 28.50 26.80 10.96
C GLN A 271 27.16 27.40 11.39
N LYS A 272 26.83 27.30 12.69
CA LYS A 272 25.58 27.88 13.23
C LYS A 272 25.52 29.41 13.09
N SER A 273 26.66 30.09 13.19
CA SER A 273 26.78 31.55 13.04
C SER A 273 26.34 32.04 11.66
N ASP A 274 26.55 31.24 10.62
CA ASP A 274 26.18 31.56 9.22
C ASP A 274 24.68 31.77 9.06
N PHE A 275 23.85 31.21 9.95
CA PHE A 275 22.40 31.37 9.88
C PHE A 275 21.98 32.84 9.93
N SER A 276 22.68 33.67 10.70
CA SER A 276 22.37 35.10 10.83
C SER A 276 22.45 35.87 9.50
N THR A 277 23.34 35.47 8.59
CA THR A 277 23.53 36.13 7.29
C THR A 277 22.53 35.64 6.24
N VAL A 278 22.17 34.36 6.28
CA VAL A 278 21.26 33.76 5.29
C VAL A 278 19.78 33.79 5.70
N ARG A 279 19.47 34.06 6.98
CA ARG A 279 18.12 34.01 7.54
C ARG A 279 17.10 34.80 6.73
N LEU A 280 17.40 36.06 6.40
CA LEU A 280 16.47 36.93 5.68
C LEU A 280 16.21 36.45 4.25
N ASP A 281 17.23 35.92 3.56
CA ASP A 281 17.08 35.33 2.24
C ASP A 281 16.25 34.04 2.29
N LEU A 282 16.46 33.20 3.30
CA LEU A 282 15.70 31.97 3.49
C LEU A 282 14.22 32.26 3.83
N GLU A 283 13.96 33.25 4.68
CA GLU A 283 12.60 33.71 4.96
C GLU A 283 11.93 34.30 3.72
N LYS A 284 12.68 35.05 2.89
CA LYS A 284 12.17 35.58 1.64
C LYS A 284 11.82 34.46 0.65
N LYS A 285 12.67 33.45 0.51
CA LYS A 285 12.40 32.28 -0.35
C LYS A 285 11.13 31.55 0.07
N SER A 286 10.91 31.36 1.37
CA SER A 286 9.72 30.66 1.86
C SER A 286 8.44 31.47 1.64
N THR A 287 8.50 32.80 1.75
CA THR A 287 7.36 33.66 1.40
C THR A 287 7.10 33.71 -0.10
N ASP A 288 8.15 33.81 -0.92
CA ASP A 288 8.05 33.84 -2.39
C ASP A 288 7.48 32.53 -2.94
N SER A 289 7.79 31.40 -2.30
CA SER A 289 7.23 30.09 -2.65
C SER A 289 5.71 30.06 -2.48
N ILE A 290 5.14 30.66 -1.42
CA ILE A 290 3.67 30.78 -1.27
C ILE A 290 3.07 31.64 -2.39
N LEU A 291 3.71 32.76 -2.73
CA LEU A 291 3.24 33.65 -3.79
C LEU A 291 3.24 32.96 -5.16
N LYS A 292 4.24 32.13 -5.46
CA LYS A 292 4.32 31.36 -6.72
C LYS A 292 3.18 30.36 -6.90
N VAL A 293 2.49 29.97 -5.82
CA VAL A 293 1.32 29.05 -5.92
C VAL A 293 0.20 29.67 -6.75
N THR A 294 0.05 31.00 -6.75
CA THR A 294 -1.01 31.71 -7.51
C THR A 294 -0.89 31.54 -9.02
N GLN A 295 0.30 31.18 -9.52
CA GLN A 295 0.54 30.89 -10.94
C GLN A 295 -0.21 29.63 -11.41
N TYR A 296 -0.69 28.79 -10.48
CA TYR A 296 -1.42 27.57 -10.78
C TYR A 296 -2.91 27.76 -10.52
N LYS A 297 -3.71 27.71 -11.59
CA LYS A 297 -5.19 27.76 -11.49
C LYS A 297 -5.77 26.60 -10.68
N ASN A 298 -5.19 25.39 -10.83
CA ASN A 298 -5.59 24.21 -10.09
C ASN A 298 -4.37 23.37 -9.69
N ILE A 299 -3.88 23.60 -8.47
CA ILE A 299 -2.72 22.91 -7.90
C ILE A 299 -2.94 21.40 -7.73
N GLU A 300 -4.15 20.98 -7.34
CA GLU A 300 -4.49 19.57 -7.14
C GLU A 300 -4.45 18.84 -8.48
N LYS A 301 -5.10 19.38 -9.51
CA LYS A 301 -5.05 18.80 -10.86
C LYS A 301 -3.62 18.73 -11.40
N THR A 302 -2.85 19.81 -11.25
CA THR A 302 -1.46 19.84 -11.72
C THR A 302 -0.62 18.76 -11.03
N HIS A 303 -0.81 18.56 -9.72
CA HIS A 303 -0.15 17.51 -8.96
C HIS A 303 -0.52 16.10 -9.46
N ILE A 304 -1.80 15.85 -9.68
CA ILE A 304 -2.32 14.58 -10.21
C ILE A 304 -1.75 14.31 -11.61
N ASP A 305 -1.82 15.29 -12.52
CA ASP A 305 -1.31 15.17 -13.89
C ASP A 305 0.20 14.84 -13.91
N ILE A 306 0.98 15.31 -12.93
CA ILE A 306 2.41 14.96 -12.78
C ILE A 306 2.57 13.51 -12.33
N TRP A 307 1.79 13.07 -11.33
CA TRP A 307 1.85 11.68 -10.87
C TRP A 307 1.41 10.69 -11.95
N GLU A 308 0.36 10.99 -12.71
CA GLU A 308 -0.07 10.18 -13.85
C GLU A 308 1.07 10.00 -14.88
N LYS A 309 1.84 11.07 -15.15
CA LYS A 309 3.02 10.99 -16.02
C LYS A 309 4.13 10.13 -15.42
N LEU A 310 4.38 10.20 -14.12
CA LEU A 310 5.36 9.35 -13.43
C LEU A 310 4.97 7.86 -13.48
N TRP A 311 3.67 7.56 -13.41
CA TRP A 311 3.13 6.20 -13.51
C TRP A 311 2.89 5.71 -14.93
N SER A 312 3.20 6.53 -15.95
CA SER A 312 2.98 6.17 -17.36
C SER A 312 3.86 4.99 -17.78
N THR A 313 5.12 4.99 -17.36
CA THR A 313 5.96 3.79 -17.33
C THR A 313 5.59 2.99 -16.09
N GLY A 314 5.25 1.71 -16.26
CA GLY A 314 4.77 0.93 -15.13
C GLY A 314 4.79 -0.57 -15.37
N PHE A 315 4.53 -1.29 -14.30
CA PHE A 315 4.44 -2.74 -14.27
C PHE A 315 3.10 -3.15 -13.66
N SER A 316 2.53 -4.25 -14.12
CA SER A 316 1.44 -4.95 -13.42
C SER A 316 1.63 -6.45 -13.52
N ILE A 317 1.19 -7.13 -12.47
CA ILE A 317 1.31 -8.57 -12.29
C ILE A 317 -0.04 -9.15 -11.89
N SER A 318 -0.46 -10.28 -12.46
CA SER A 318 -1.72 -10.92 -12.10
C SER A 318 -1.72 -11.37 -10.64
N VAL A 319 -2.85 -11.21 -9.94
CA VAL A 319 -2.94 -11.45 -8.49
C VAL A 319 -2.71 -12.92 -8.15
N SER A 320 -1.80 -13.16 -7.21
CA SER A 320 -1.52 -14.49 -6.65
C SER A 320 -2.23 -14.65 -5.32
N LYS A 321 -2.94 -15.77 -5.16
CA LYS A 321 -3.56 -16.19 -3.89
C LYS A 321 -2.64 -17.06 -3.02
N ALA A 322 -1.44 -17.36 -3.50
CA ALA A 322 -0.44 -18.08 -2.73
C ALA A 322 0.03 -17.23 -1.54
N ASN A 323 0.29 -17.87 -0.40
CA ASN A 323 0.78 -17.21 0.81
C ASN A 323 2.18 -16.60 0.57
N ASP A 324 2.42 -15.44 1.18
CA ASP A 324 3.72 -14.74 1.19
C ASP A 324 4.29 -14.42 -0.21
N VAL A 325 3.42 -14.31 -1.22
CA VAL A 325 3.81 -13.95 -2.58
C VAL A 325 3.59 -12.46 -2.86
N LEU A 326 4.56 -11.85 -3.53
CA LEU A 326 4.51 -10.46 -3.97
C LEU A 326 3.31 -10.20 -4.90
N ASN A 327 2.49 -9.21 -4.55
CA ASN A 327 1.32 -8.76 -5.30
C ASN A 327 1.37 -7.26 -5.56
N GLY A 328 0.39 -6.76 -6.31
CA GLY A 328 0.30 -5.34 -6.69
C GLY A 328 0.25 -4.39 -5.48
N ASP A 329 -0.30 -4.84 -4.35
CA ASP A 329 -0.37 -4.08 -3.09
C ASP A 329 0.99 -3.60 -2.61
N LEU A 330 1.94 -4.53 -2.42
CA LEU A 330 3.28 -4.19 -1.95
C LEU A 330 4.12 -3.52 -3.05
N ILE A 331 3.97 -3.95 -4.31
CA ILE A 331 4.71 -3.35 -5.44
C ILE A 331 4.35 -1.87 -5.59
N ASN A 332 3.06 -1.55 -5.65
CA ASN A 332 2.60 -0.18 -5.84
C ASN A 332 2.93 0.69 -4.62
N ALA A 333 2.74 0.17 -3.39
CA ALA A 333 3.11 0.87 -2.16
C ALA A 333 4.62 1.20 -2.13
N THR A 334 5.47 0.23 -2.48
CA THR A 334 6.92 0.41 -2.49
C THR A 334 7.34 1.42 -3.55
N MET A 335 6.87 1.25 -4.79
CA MET A 335 7.18 2.16 -5.89
C MET A 335 6.68 3.58 -5.59
N TYR A 336 5.48 3.74 -5.02
CA TYR A 336 4.97 5.03 -4.56
C TYR A 336 5.89 5.70 -3.53
N ASN A 337 6.34 4.97 -2.51
CA ASN A 337 7.22 5.51 -1.47
C ASN A 337 8.61 5.90 -2.00
N VAL A 338 9.15 5.11 -2.93
CA VAL A 338 10.40 5.42 -3.64
C VAL A 338 10.24 6.71 -4.44
N LEU A 339 9.19 6.81 -5.26
CA LEU A 339 8.93 8.00 -6.08
C LEU A 339 8.63 9.23 -5.22
N SER A 340 7.93 9.09 -4.10
CA SER A 340 7.65 10.17 -3.14
C SER A 340 8.93 10.70 -2.47
N SER A 341 9.99 9.90 -2.44
CA SER A 341 11.28 10.26 -1.85
C SER A 341 12.27 10.90 -2.83
N VAL A 342 11.83 11.13 -4.08
CA VAL A 342 12.69 11.66 -5.15
C VAL A 342 12.01 12.80 -5.94
N ARG A 343 12.82 13.83 -6.20
CA ARG A 343 12.48 15.03 -6.97
C ARG A 343 12.08 14.65 -8.39
N ALA A 344 11.27 15.48 -9.03
CA ALA A 344 10.85 15.26 -10.42
C ALA A 344 11.15 16.49 -11.27
N PRO A 345 12.44 16.79 -11.56
CA PRO A 345 12.83 18.09 -12.11
C PRO A 345 12.18 18.43 -13.45
N LEU A 346 11.80 17.44 -14.26
CA LEU A 346 11.08 17.65 -15.53
C LEU A 346 9.75 18.39 -15.38
N PHE A 347 9.16 18.37 -14.18
CA PHE A 347 7.84 18.95 -13.91
C PHE A 347 7.89 20.11 -12.92
N GLU A 348 9.09 20.49 -12.46
CA GLU A 348 9.29 21.57 -11.49
C GLU A 348 9.45 22.92 -12.20
N ILE A 349 8.77 23.95 -11.72
CA ILE A 349 8.82 25.30 -12.32
C ILE A 349 10.17 25.99 -12.12
N SER A 350 10.89 25.61 -11.06
CA SER A 350 12.20 26.14 -10.72
C SER A 350 13.34 25.49 -11.52
N SER A 351 13.04 24.50 -12.37
CA SER A 351 14.05 23.84 -13.18
C SER A 351 14.58 24.76 -14.27
N SER A 352 15.89 24.98 -14.28
CA SER A 352 16.55 25.73 -15.35
C SER A 352 16.60 24.91 -16.65
N PRO A 353 16.69 25.56 -17.82
CA PRO A 353 16.85 24.87 -19.10
C PRO A 353 18.04 23.90 -19.12
N ALA A 354 19.11 24.22 -18.42
CA ALA A 354 20.29 23.35 -18.27
C ALA A 354 19.98 22.06 -17.49
N ILE A 355 19.16 22.15 -16.43
CA ILE A 355 18.71 20.97 -15.67
C ILE A 355 17.82 20.10 -16.55
N LEU A 356 16.88 20.70 -17.28
CA LEU A 356 15.99 19.98 -18.19
C LEU A 356 16.76 19.24 -19.28
N ALA A 357 17.76 19.90 -19.90
CA ALA A 357 18.63 19.27 -20.89
C ALA A 357 19.43 18.10 -20.30
N LYS A 358 19.98 18.27 -19.09
CA LYS A 358 20.71 17.20 -18.38
C LYS A 358 19.80 16.00 -18.10
N VAL A 359 18.60 16.23 -17.58
CA VAL A 359 17.65 15.16 -17.26
C VAL A 359 17.19 14.44 -18.54
N SER A 360 16.88 15.18 -19.60
CA SER A 360 16.52 14.59 -20.90
C SER A 360 17.63 13.69 -21.44
N ASN A 361 18.89 14.13 -21.36
CA ASN A 361 20.04 13.34 -21.80
C ASN A 361 20.18 12.05 -20.97
N SER A 362 20.09 12.16 -19.64
CA SER A 362 20.15 11.02 -18.73
C SER A 362 19.01 10.01 -18.92
N LEU A 363 17.84 10.44 -19.40
CA LEU A 363 16.73 9.54 -19.74
C LEU A 363 16.90 8.86 -21.10
N SER A 364 17.62 9.47 -22.03
CA SER A 364 17.89 8.89 -23.34
C SER A 364 19.03 7.88 -23.35
N TYR A 365 20.01 8.03 -22.47
CA TYR A 365 21.18 7.15 -22.35
C TYR A 365 20.98 6.15 -21.21
N ILE A 366 20.39 4.99 -21.53
CA ILE A 366 20.02 3.94 -20.56
C ILE A 366 21.01 2.75 -20.58
N GLU A 367 22.09 2.85 -21.35
CA GLU A 367 23.05 1.76 -21.50
C GLU A 367 23.56 1.25 -20.15
N GLY A 368 23.55 -0.07 -19.96
CA GLY A 368 24.05 -0.72 -18.75
C GLY A 368 23.08 -0.73 -17.56
N CYS A 369 21.89 -0.15 -17.67
CA CYS A 369 20.80 -0.33 -16.71
C CYS A 369 19.79 -1.37 -17.23
N TYR A 370 19.38 -2.41 -16.51
CA TYR A 370 19.86 -2.96 -15.24
C TYR A 370 20.82 -4.11 -15.56
N GLY A 371 22.08 -4.04 -15.10
CA GLY A 371 23.14 -4.97 -15.51
C GLY A 371 23.25 -6.27 -14.71
N ALA A 372 22.31 -6.57 -13.81
CA ALA A 372 22.39 -7.78 -12.99
C ALA A 372 21.92 -9.03 -13.75
N ASN A 373 22.37 -10.20 -13.32
CA ASN A 373 21.94 -11.49 -13.92
C ASN A 373 20.70 -12.09 -13.22
N HIS A 374 19.88 -11.27 -12.56
CA HIS A 374 18.66 -11.69 -11.86
C HIS A 374 17.62 -10.57 -11.88
N ASP A 375 16.33 -10.89 -11.83
CA ASP A 375 15.29 -9.86 -11.66
C ASP A 375 15.18 -9.40 -10.18
N THR A 376 14.52 -8.27 -9.97
CA THR A 376 14.26 -7.75 -8.62
C THR A 376 12.95 -8.25 -8.00
N LEU A 377 12.07 -8.91 -8.76
CA LEU A 377 10.82 -9.48 -8.20
C LEU A 377 11.13 -10.62 -7.22
N GLN A 378 12.20 -11.39 -7.44
CA GLN A 378 12.67 -12.42 -6.51
C GLN A 378 13.54 -11.89 -5.35
N ALA A 379 13.88 -10.60 -5.33
CA ALA A 379 14.78 -10.02 -4.33
C ALA A 379 14.03 -9.66 -3.04
N VAL A 380 13.79 -10.64 -2.17
CA VAL A 380 12.99 -10.52 -0.93
C VAL A 380 13.38 -9.30 -0.08
N ASN A 381 14.67 -8.99 0.04
CA ASN A 381 15.15 -7.85 0.84
C ASN A 381 14.63 -6.49 0.35
N LEU A 382 14.35 -6.35 -0.95
CA LEU A 382 13.82 -5.12 -1.53
C LEU A 382 12.33 -4.90 -1.19
N TRP A 383 11.61 -5.98 -0.89
CA TRP A 383 10.17 -5.99 -0.62
C TRP A 383 9.91 -6.10 0.88
N SER A 384 10.50 -5.17 1.64
CA SER A 384 10.40 -5.16 3.10
C SER A 384 9.06 -4.62 3.60
N ASP A 385 8.78 -4.88 4.88
CA ASP A 385 7.66 -4.28 5.60
C ASP A 385 7.68 -2.75 5.50
N LEU A 386 6.49 -2.13 5.38
CA LEU A 386 6.28 -0.69 5.25
C LEU A 386 5.47 -0.13 6.44
N SER A 387 5.39 -0.85 7.56
CA SER A 387 4.53 -0.50 8.69
C SER A 387 4.89 0.74 9.49
N THR A 388 6.16 1.16 9.45
CA THR A 388 6.63 2.37 10.12
C THR A 388 7.42 3.26 9.18
N ILE A 389 7.56 4.53 9.55
CA ILE A 389 8.24 5.52 8.72
C ILE A 389 9.74 5.18 8.54
N GLU A 390 10.39 4.61 9.56
CA GLU A 390 11.78 4.15 9.50
C GLU A 390 11.95 2.99 8.52
N LYS A 391 10.97 2.07 8.50
CA LYS A 391 10.95 0.95 7.55
C LYS A 391 10.74 1.43 6.12
N VAL A 392 9.85 2.40 5.91
CA VAL A 392 9.67 3.07 4.62
C VAL A 392 11.00 3.69 4.15
N HIS A 393 11.67 4.48 5.00
CA HIS A 393 12.96 5.09 4.64
C HIS A 393 14.06 4.07 4.33
N SER A 394 14.07 2.94 5.05
CA SER A 394 15.01 1.85 4.85
C SER A 394 14.76 1.16 3.50
N ALA A 395 13.50 0.82 3.19
CA ALA A 395 13.09 0.25 1.92
C ALA A 395 13.49 1.15 0.75
N VAL A 396 13.17 2.45 0.85
CA VAL A 396 13.53 3.45 -0.17
C VAL A 396 15.05 3.49 -0.36
N SER A 397 15.81 3.56 0.73
CA SER A 397 17.27 3.64 0.65
C SER A 397 17.88 2.40 -0.03
N LEU A 398 17.32 1.22 0.24
CA LEU A 398 17.74 -0.05 -0.33
C LEU A 398 17.41 -0.16 -1.83
N TRP A 399 16.25 0.36 -2.25
CA TRP A 399 15.92 0.44 -3.67
C TRP A 399 16.87 1.35 -4.44
N ILE A 400 17.09 2.57 -3.94
CA ILE A 400 17.96 3.54 -4.60
C ILE A 400 19.39 3.01 -4.70
N ILE A 401 19.96 2.45 -3.62
CA ILE A 401 21.33 1.89 -3.67
C ILE A 401 21.42 0.70 -4.63
N THR A 402 20.41 -0.17 -4.68
CA THR A 402 20.40 -1.31 -5.60
C THR A 402 20.42 -0.83 -7.05
N LEU A 403 19.59 0.15 -7.41
CA LEU A 403 19.58 0.71 -8.76
C LEU A 403 20.91 1.40 -9.11
N GLU A 404 21.47 2.19 -8.20
CA GLU A 404 22.79 2.83 -8.38
C GLU A 404 23.89 1.80 -8.64
N LYS A 405 23.91 0.71 -7.86
CA LYS A 405 24.95 -0.33 -7.95
C LYS A 405 24.80 -1.25 -9.16
N GLN A 406 23.59 -1.32 -9.75
CA GLN A 406 23.29 -2.16 -10.91
C GLN A 406 23.27 -1.37 -12.24
N GLY A 407 24.05 -0.28 -12.31
CA GLY A 407 24.27 0.47 -13.54
C GLY A 407 23.27 1.60 -13.81
N CYS A 408 22.18 1.71 -13.05
CA CYS A 408 21.11 2.69 -13.29
C CYS A 408 21.37 4.11 -12.76
N HIS A 409 22.60 4.45 -12.42
CA HIS A 409 22.99 5.76 -11.87
C HIS A 409 22.50 6.96 -12.69
N ASN A 410 22.54 6.90 -14.03
CA ASN A 410 22.03 7.97 -14.89
C ASN A 410 20.52 8.18 -14.74
N LEU A 411 19.75 7.09 -14.72
CA LEU A 411 18.31 7.13 -14.48
C LEU A 411 17.98 7.60 -13.06
N VAL A 412 18.74 7.18 -12.06
CA VAL A 412 18.57 7.69 -10.67
C VAL A 412 18.82 9.20 -10.62
N ASN A 413 19.85 9.69 -11.32
CA ASN A 413 20.17 11.13 -11.42
C ASN A 413 19.11 11.94 -12.19
N ALA A 414 18.35 11.30 -13.08
CA ALA A 414 17.23 11.93 -13.79
C ALA A 414 16.01 12.19 -12.88
N GLY A 415 16.02 11.68 -11.64
CA GLY A 415 14.96 11.87 -10.66
C GLY A 415 13.84 10.84 -10.79
N ALA A 416 12.64 11.20 -10.33
CA ALA A 416 11.51 10.27 -10.20
C ALA A 416 11.15 9.55 -11.51
N SER A 417 11.17 10.23 -12.66
CA SER A 417 10.88 9.60 -13.96
C SER A 417 11.90 8.53 -14.33
N GLY A 418 13.18 8.79 -14.08
CA GLY A 418 14.24 7.81 -14.37
C GLY A 418 14.20 6.64 -13.40
N ILE A 419 13.89 6.87 -12.12
CA ILE A 419 13.73 5.79 -11.15
C ILE A 419 12.53 4.90 -11.49
N ALA A 420 11.40 5.47 -11.91
CA ALA A 420 10.26 4.69 -12.37
C ALA A 420 10.68 3.73 -13.51
N GLN A 421 11.39 4.25 -14.52
CA GLN A 421 11.95 3.45 -15.61
C GLN A 421 12.93 2.39 -15.08
N ALA A 422 13.88 2.76 -14.22
CA ALA A 422 14.90 1.85 -13.69
C ALA A 422 14.29 0.70 -12.87
N MET A 423 13.27 0.98 -12.05
CA MET A 423 12.55 -0.05 -11.30
C MET A 423 11.85 -1.02 -12.24
N VAL A 424 11.10 -0.52 -13.22
CA VAL A 424 10.37 -1.36 -14.18
C VAL A 424 11.32 -2.20 -15.03
N LEU A 425 12.47 -1.66 -15.45
CA LEU A 425 13.52 -2.42 -16.12
C LEU A 425 14.05 -3.55 -15.22
N SER A 426 14.31 -3.24 -13.94
CA SER A 426 14.82 -4.22 -12.98
C SER A 426 13.85 -5.37 -12.71
N PHE A 427 12.54 -5.15 -12.78
CA PHE A 427 11.52 -6.18 -12.55
C PHE A 427 11.55 -7.29 -13.61
N GLY A 428 11.84 -6.93 -14.87
CA GLY A 428 11.97 -7.88 -15.96
C GLY A 428 13.41 -8.29 -16.26
N ASN A 429 14.39 -7.81 -15.50
CA ASN A 429 15.80 -7.89 -15.90
C ASN A 429 16.01 -7.39 -17.34
N PHE A 430 15.39 -6.25 -17.68
CA PHE A 430 15.60 -5.60 -18.96
C PHE A 430 16.94 -4.90 -18.96
N ARG A 431 17.71 -5.12 -20.03
CA ARG A 431 19.04 -4.54 -20.20
C ARG A 431 19.13 -3.83 -21.54
N PHE A 432 19.51 -2.55 -21.50
CA PHE A 432 19.94 -1.85 -22.70
C PHE A 432 21.43 -2.13 -22.94
N SER A 433 21.70 -2.87 -24.00
CA SER A 433 23.00 -2.98 -24.63
C SER A 433 23.17 -1.84 -25.65
N ASN A 434 24.39 -1.63 -26.16
CA ASN A 434 24.72 -0.51 -27.07
C ASN A 434 23.73 -0.31 -28.24
N GLN A 435 23.14 -1.39 -28.74
CA GLN A 435 22.33 -1.37 -29.96
C GLN A 435 20.95 -2.00 -29.79
N HIS A 436 20.63 -2.62 -28.65
CA HIS A 436 19.37 -3.35 -28.48
C HIS A 436 18.93 -3.43 -27.01
N LEU A 437 17.63 -3.66 -26.81
CA LEU A 437 17.01 -3.98 -25.54
C LEU A 437 16.86 -5.49 -25.42
N GLU A 438 17.33 -6.05 -24.32
CA GLU A 438 17.22 -7.47 -23.98
C GLU A 438 16.23 -7.65 -22.83
N PHE A 439 15.38 -8.67 -22.91
CA PHE A 439 14.58 -9.17 -21.79
C PHE A 439 15.27 -10.43 -21.24
N ASN A 440 15.91 -10.32 -20.07
CA ASN A 440 16.79 -11.38 -19.54
C ASN A 440 16.21 -12.12 -18.33
N MET A 441 14.89 -12.22 -18.22
CA MET A 441 14.26 -12.97 -17.15
C MET A 441 14.26 -14.47 -17.46
N HIS A 442 14.62 -15.29 -16.48
CA HIS A 442 14.65 -16.73 -16.66
C HIS A 442 13.22 -17.29 -16.87
N PRO A 443 12.95 -18.14 -17.89
CA PRO A 443 11.62 -18.66 -18.19
C PRO A 443 10.84 -19.25 -17.01
N LYS A 444 11.51 -19.97 -16.09
CA LYS A 444 10.94 -20.50 -14.84
C LYS A 444 10.12 -19.49 -14.00
N PHE A 445 10.41 -18.18 -14.10
CA PHE A 445 9.71 -17.15 -13.36
C PHE A 445 8.47 -16.59 -14.08
N LEU A 446 8.21 -16.99 -15.32
CA LEU A 446 7.08 -16.52 -16.15
C LEU A 446 5.77 -17.29 -15.87
N HIS A 447 5.53 -17.68 -14.62
CA HIS A 447 4.35 -18.45 -14.22
C HIS A 447 3.13 -17.57 -13.86
N ARG A 448 3.22 -16.25 -14.11
CA ARG A 448 2.17 -15.24 -13.91
C ARG A 448 2.16 -14.28 -15.08
N ASP A 449 1.03 -13.59 -15.25
CA ASP A 449 0.89 -12.61 -16.31
C ASP A 449 1.58 -11.32 -15.89
N PHE A 450 2.45 -10.81 -16.75
CA PHE A 450 3.19 -9.57 -16.55
C PHE A 450 2.86 -8.57 -17.65
N HIS A 451 2.82 -7.29 -17.29
CA HIS A 451 2.59 -6.24 -18.26
C HIS A 451 3.50 -5.05 -17.94
N PHE A 452 4.50 -4.87 -18.80
CA PHE A 452 5.44 -3.76 -18.79
C PHE A 452 4.95 -2.72 -19.79
N ARG A 453 4.70 -1.51 -19.28
CA ARG A 453 4.12 -0.40 -20.04
C ARG A 453 5.14 0.69 -20.26
N ARG A 454 5.18 1.21 -21.48
CA ARG A 454 5.92 2.40 -21.89
C ARG A 454 7.37 2.37 -21.43
N LEU A 455 8.04 1.25 -21.69
CA LEU A 455 9.50 1.18 -21.56
C LEU A 455 10.09 2.19 -22.55
N ASN A 456 10.78 3.20 -22.03
CA ASN A 456 11.42 4.20 -22.86
C ASN A 456 12.62 3.58 -23.59
N TYR A 457 12.60 3.56 -24.92
CA TYR A 457 13.75 3.21 -25.77
C TYR A 457 14.19 4.48 -26.49
N GLY A 458 15.28 5.09 -26.02
CA GLY A 458 15.75 6.36 -26.55
C GLY A 458 14.91 7.54 -26.05
N ASN A 459 14.52 8.45 -26.94
CA ASN A 459 13.87 9.72 -26.55
C ASN A 459 12.37 9.79 -26.87
N MET A 460 11.90 9.01 -27.85
CA MET A 460 10.51 9.12 -28.36
C MET A 460 9.79 7.79 -28.47
N THR A 461 10.49 6.67 -28.31
CA THR A 461 9.91 5.34 -28.52
C THR A 461 9.49 4.71 -27.20
N HIS A 462 8.25 4.21 -27.17
CA HIS A 462 7.68 3.51 -26.03
C HIS A 462 7.31 2.08 -26.42
N ILE A 463 7.86 1.13 -25.69
CA ILE A 463 7.64 -0.30 -25.92
C ILE A 463 6.77 -0.85 -24.79
N ASN A 464 5.76 -1.63 -25.18
CA ASN A 464 4.94 -2.42 -24.28
C ASN A 464 5.30 -3.90 -24.46
N VAL A 465 5.59 -4.58 -23.35
CA VAL A 465 5.91 -6.01 -23.32
C VAL A 465 4.95 -6.69 -22.36
N THR A 466 4.25 -7.72 -22.83
CA THR A 466 3.32 -8.51 -22.01
C THR A 466 3.76 -9.95 -21.99
N VAL A 467 3.74 -10.57 -20.82
CA VAL A 467 3.89 -12.02 -20.65
C VAL A 467 2.52 -12.55 -20.28
N SER A 468 2.02 -13.54 -21.00
CA SER A 468 0.78 -14.23 -20.66
C SER A 468 1.00 -15.73 -20.56
N VAL A 469 0.42 -16.34 -19.53
CA VAL A 469 0.44 -17.79 -19.35
C VAL A 469 -0.78 -18.40 -20.03
N GLN A 470 -0.55 -19.20 -21.05
CA GLN A 470 -1.58 -19.87 -21.83
C GLN A 470 -2.22 -21.06 -21.07
N GLU A 471 -3.30 -21.61 -21.62
CA GLU A 471 -4.00 -22.77 -21.07
C GLU A 471 -3.13 -24.03 -20.99
N ASN A 472 -2.14 -24.17 -21.88
CA ASN A 472 -1.16 -25.24 -21.88
C ASN A 472 -0.04 -25.04 -20.82
N ASN A 473 -0.17 -24.05 -19.93
CA ASN A 473 0.81 -23.61 -18.94
C ASN A 473 2.15 -23.13 -19.52
N LYS A 474 2.23 -22.85 -20.83
CA LYS A 474 3.39 -22.17 -21.43
C LYS A 474 3.20 -20.66 -21.39
N ALA A 475 4.30 -19.94 -21.18
CA ALA A 475 4.31 -18.50 -21.27
C ALA A 475 4.57 -18.06 -22.72
N VAL A 476 3.92 -16.97 -23.14
CA VAL A 476 4.23 -16.27 -24.39
C VAL A 476 4.47 -14.79 -24.13
N ILE A 477 5.31 -14.19 -24.97
CA ILE A 477 5.62 -12.77 -24.90
C ILE A 477 4.91 -12.07 -26.04
N SER A 478 4.22 -10.97 -25.77
CA SER A 478 3.67 -10.10 -26.81
C SER A 478 4.24 -8.70 -26.70
N VAL A 479 4.60 -8.11 -27.83
CA VAL A 479 5.31 -6.83 -27.91
C VAL A 479 4.55 -5.89 -28.83
N ALA A 480 4.36 -4.65 -28.38
CA ALA A 480 3.79 -3.56 -29.18
C ALA A 480 4.59 -2.28 -28.97
N VAL A 481 4.53 -1.38 -29.95
CA VAL A 481 5.19 -0.07 -29.93
C VAL A 481 4.12 1.01 -30.06
N ASP A 482 3.88 1.74 -28.97
CA ASP A 482 2.82 2.76 -28.90
C ASP A 482 3.17 4.02 -29.70
N ARG A 483 4.44 4.41 -29.61
CA ARG A 483 5.02 5.57 -30.26
C ARG A 483 6.42 5.18 -30.69
N SER A 484 6.81 5.54 -31.91
CA SER A 484 8.17 5.33 -32.39
C SER A 484 8.66 6.50 -33.23
N ASP A 485 9.97 6.69 -33.24
CA ASP A 485 10.69 7.55 -34.18
C ASP A 485 11.27 6.77 -35.37
N ARG A 486 11.36 5.44 -35.26
CA ARG A 486 11.97 4.52 -36.23
C ARG A 486 11.16 3.23 -36.35
N ASN A 487 11.55 2.40 -37.31
CA ASN A 487 11.10 1.01 -37.38
C ASN A 487 11.89 0.17 -36.36
N TYR A 488 11.18 -0.57 -35.52
CA TYR A 488 11.76 -1.46 -34.53
C TYR A 488 11.46 -2.91 -34.90
N TYR A 489 12.43 -3.79 -34.64
CA TYR A 489 12.37 -5.21 -34.93
C TYR A 489 12.58 -6.00 -33.64
N ALA A 490 11.98 -7.19 -33.56
CA ALA A 490 12.16 -8.11 -32.45
C ALA A 490 12.47 -9.54 -32.92
N CYS A 491 13.17 -10.27 -32.07
CA CYS A 491 13.36 -11.71 -32.17
C CYS A 491 13.29 -12.35 -30.77
N ASP A 492 12.91 -13.62 -30.73
CA ASP A 492 12.88 -14.43 -29.52
C ASP A 492 14.27 -14.97 -29.16
N GLY A 493 14.35 -15.77 -28.10
CA GLY A 493 15.61 -16.28 -27.57
C GLY A 493 16.52 -16.94 -28.63
N GLY A 494 17.76 -16.47 -28.71
CA GLY A 494 18.77 -16.91 -29.68
C GLY A 494 18.66 -16.29 -31.08
N CYS A 495 17.57 -15.58 -31.41
CA CYS A 495 17.37 -14.87 -32.68
C CYS A 495 17.68 -15.70 -33.94
N LEU A 496 17.26 -16.97 -33.95
CA LEU A 496 17.48 -17.88 -35.08
C LEU A 496 16.56 -17.57 -36.26
N ASP A 497 15.37 -17.04 -35.98
CA ASP A 497 14.33 -16.70 -36.96
C ASP A 497 14.53 -15.25 -37.48
N GLU A 498 13.92 -14.93 -38.62
CA GLU A 498 14.03 -13.58 -39.21
C GLU A 498 13.44 -12.50 -38.27
N PRO A 499 14.07 -11.30 -38.17
CA PRO A 499 13.56 -10.23 -37.32
C PRO A 499 12.16 -9.76 -37.73
N VAL A 500 11.25 -9.75 -36.76
CA VAL A 500 9.85 -9.36 -36.96
C VAL A 500 9.70 -7.85 -36.75
N LEU A 501 9.14 -7.15 -37.73
CA LEU A 501 8.82 -5.72 -37.62
C LEU A 501 7.71 -5.51 -36.58
N LEU A 502 7.97 -4.62 -35.62
CA LEU A 502 7.03 -4.20 -34.58
C LEU A 502 6.19 -3.01 -35.04
N GLY A 503 4.98 -2.89 -34.47
CA GLY A 503 4.08 -1.78 -34.68
C GLY A 503 3.13 -1.61 -33.49
N PRO A 504 2.04 -0.85 -33.65
CA PRO A 504 1.06 -0.65 -32.57
C PRO A 504 0.27 -1.92 -32.23
N GLU A 505 0.17 -2.87 -33.15
CA GLU A 505 -0.44 -4.18 -32.90
C GLU A 505 0.55 -5.12 -32.22
N TYR A 506 0.05 -5.85 -31.21
CA TYR A 506 0.85 -6.83 -30.49
C TYR A 506 1.31 -7.97 -31.42
N LYS A 507 2.62 -8.21 -31.44
CA LYS A 507 3.25 -9.38 -32.06
C LYS A 507 3.67 -10.35 -30.97
N THR A 508 3.31 -11.62 -31.13
CA THR A 508 3.54 -12.68 -30.13
C THR A 508 4.76 -13.51 -30.51
N PHE A 509 5.57 -13.83 -29.51
CA PHE A 509 6.80 -14.60 -29.57
C PHE A 509 6.73 -15.75 -28.56
N PRO A 510 7.14 -16.98 -28.93
CA PRO A 510 7.27 -18.07 -27.98
C PRO A 510 8.42 -17.78 -27.01
N VAL A 511 8.27 -18.20 -25.75
CA VAL A 511 9.39 -18.15 -24.81
C VAL A 511 10.33 -19.31 -25.10
N LYS A 512 11.58 -19.01 -25.45
CA LYS A 512 12.64 -20.00 -25.66
C LYS A 512 13.61 -20.01 -24.47
N LEU A 513 14.15 -21.19 -24.16
CA LEU A 513 15.22 -21.41 -23.19
C LEU A 513 16.50 -21.79 -23.97
N THR A 514 17.60 -21.13 -23.64
CA THR A 514 18.90 -21.35 -24.30
C THR A 514 19.93 -21.95 -23.34
N ASP A 515 20.90 -22.69 -23.86
CA ASP A 515 22.10 -23.14 -23.12
C ASP A 515 23.39 -22.60 -23.78
N PRO A 516 24.16 -21.70 -23.13
CA PRO A 516 23.89 -21.07 -21.83
C PRO A 516 22.67 -20.13 -21.89
N VAL A 517 22.14 -19.76 -20.71
CA VAL A 517 20.96 -18.87 -20.61
C VAL A 517 21.29 -17.48 -21.14
N THR A 518 20.47 -17.01 -22.08
CA THR A 518 20.54 -15.69 -22.70
C THR A 518 19.17 -15.00 -22.62
N GLY A 519 19.02 -13.85 -23.29
CA GLY A 519 17.76 -13.12 -23.33
C GLY A 519 16.66 -13.92 -24.02
N ILE A 520 15.44 -13.75 -23.54
CA ILE A 520 14.24 -14.41 -24.08
C ILE A 520 13.55 -13.57 -25.16
N LEU A 521 13.92 -12.29 -25.26
CA LEU A 521 13.44 -11.34 -26.27
C LEU A 521 14.51 -10.27 -26.50
N TYR A 522 14.71 -9.91 -27.76
CA TYR A 522 15.60 -8.85 -28.20
C TYR A 522 14.81 -7.84 -29.03
N ILE A 523 15.02 -6.54 -28.83
CA ILE A 523 14.38 -5.47 -29.60
C ILE A 523 15.43 -4.45 -30.05
N THR A 524 15.44 -4.06 -31.32
CA THR A 524 16.33 -3.02 -31.85
C THR A 524 15.70 -2.26 -33.01
N TYR A 525 16.19 -1.05 -33.31
CA TYR A 525 15.88 -0.34 -34.54
C TYR A 525 16.82 -0.73 -35.71
N ASP A 526 17.96 -1.37 -35.43
CA ASP A 526 18.94 -1.77 -36.45
C ASP A 526 18.70 -3.23 -36.87
N LYS A 527 18.00 -3.39 -38.00
CA LYS A 527 17.68 -4.72 -38.54
C LYS A 527 18.94 -5.54 -38.81
N LYS A 528 19.99 -4.91 -39.36
CA LYS A 528 21.23 -5.61 -39.70
C LYS A 528 21.94 -6.11 -38.45
N HIS A 529 22.01 -5.26 -37.43
CA HIS A 529 22.51 -5.66 -36.11
C HIS A 529 21.74 -6.86 -35.55
N MET A 530 20.40 -6.88 -35.69
CA MET A 530 19.58 -8.03 -35.27
C MET A 530 19.89 -9.31 -36.05
N GLU A 531 20.09 -9.20 -37.36
CA GLU A 531 20.46 -10.33 -38.22
C GLU A 531 21.87 -10.87 -37.87
N ASP A 532 22.77 -9.99 -37.44
CA ASP A 532 24.12 -10.34 -36.99
C ASP A 532 24.13 -10.95 -35.57
N LEU A 533 23.17 -10.61 -34.70
CA LEU A 533 23.08 -11.13 -33.33
C LEU A 533 23.02 -12.66 -33.27
N LYS A 534 22.38 -13.31 -34.24
CA LYS A 534 22.32 -14.78 -34.32
C LYS A 534 23.70 -15.44 -34.39
N HIS A 535 24.71 -14.71 -34.90
CA HIS A 535 26.09 -15.18 -34.99
C HIS A 535 26.93 -14.81 -33.75
N ALA A 536 26.52 -13.78 -33.02
CA ALA A 536 27.18 -13.32 -31.80
C ALA A 536 26.67 -14.03 -30.53
N ILE A 537 25.40 -14.45 -30.52
CA ILE A 537 24.80 -15.22 -29.42
C ILE A 537 25.27 -16.67 -29.53
N HIS A 538 26.33 -17.00 -28.79
CA HIS A 538 26.90 -18.35 -28.77
C HIS A 538 26.07 -19.28 -27.87
N VAL A 539 25.05 -19.90 -28.46
CA VAL A 539 24.19 -20.90 -27.81
C VAL A 539 24.44 -22.29 -28.41
N LYS A 540 24.47 -23.31 -27.55
CA LYS A 540 24.58 -24.72 -27.94
C LYS A 540 23.22 -25.28 -28.34
N GLU A 541 22.20 -24.92 -27.56
CA GLU A 541 20.83 -25.40 -27.73
C GLU A 541 19.86 -24.24 -27.53
N VAL A 542 18.82 -24.22 -28.36
CA VAL A 542 17.68 -23.32 -28.24
C VAL A 542 16.43 -24.18 -28.35
N SER A 543 15.66 -24.24 -27.27
CA SER A 543 14.41 -25.00 -27.23
C SER A 543 13.27 -24.13 -26.70
N GLU A 544 12.03 -24.45 -27.05
CA GLU A 544 10.88 -23.78 -26.44
C GLU A 544 10.85 -24.10 -24.93
N ALA A 545 10.59 -23.08 -24.11
CA ALA A 545 10.57 -23.28 -22.66
C ALA A 545 9.49 -24.29 -22.26
N PRO A 546 9.79 -25.18 -21.29
CA PRO A 546 8.83 -26.18 -20.85
C PRO A 546 7.61 -25.51 -20.20
N ALA A 547 6.46 -26.18 -20.31
CA ALA A 547 5.25 -25.75 -19.61
C ALA A 547 5.48 -25.74 -18.09
N HIS A 548 4.91 -24.75 -17.42
CA HIS A 548 4.94 -24.67 -15.96
C HIS A 548 4.14 -25.82 -15.33
N GLU A 549 4.61 -26.30 -14.19
CA GLU A 549 3.93 -27.36 -13.45
C GLU A 549 2.53 -26.90 -13.02
N HIS A 550 1.51 -27.73 -13.28
CA HIS A 550 0.11 -27.38 -13.02
C HIS A 550 -0.10 -26.95 -11.56
N HIS A 551 0.55 -27.61 -10.60
CA HIS A 551 0.35 -27.30 -9.19
C HIS A 551 0.90 -25.90 -8.82
N VAL A 552 1.91 -25.39 -9.52
CA VAL A 552 2.42 -24.01 -9.35
C VAL A 552 1.38 -23.02 -9.84
N ILE A 553 0.87 -23.20 -11.05
CA ILE A 553 -0.19 -22.35 -11.62
C ILE A 553 -1.45 -22.38 -10.76
N ALA A 554 -1.87 -23.56 -10.30
CA ALA A 554 -3.02 -23.73 -9.43
C ALA A 554 -2.83 -23.02 -8.07
N LEU A 555 -1.63 -23.10 -7.49
CA LEU A 555 -1.30 -22.41 -6.25
C LEU A 555 -1.44 -20.90 -6.40
N HIS A 556 -0.95 -20.31 -7.48
CA HIS A 556 -1.07 -18.87 -7.71
C HIS A 556 -2.52 -18.45 -8.03
N LYS A 557 -3.26 -19.21 -8.84
CA LYS A 557 -4.65 -18.88 -9.21
C LYS A 557 -5.66 -19.09 -8.08
N HIS A 558 -5.49 -20.13 -7.27
CA HIS A 558 -6.50 -20.59 -6.30
C HIS A 558 -6.04 -20.55 -4.83
N GLY A 559 -4.75 -20.39 -4.56
CA GLY A 559 -4.19 -20.36 -3.20
C GLY A 559 -3.87 -21.74 -2.63
N HIS A 560 -4.14 -22.81 -3.38
CA HIS A 560 -3.80 -24.18 -3.00
C HIS A 560 -3.42 -25.04 -4.21
N ARG A 561 -2.58 -26.05 -3.98
CA ARG A 561 -2.01 -26.91 -5.03
C ARG A 561 -3.03 -27.80 -5.73
N LEU A 562 -4.19 -28.04 -5.11
CA LEU A 562 -5.22 -28.98 -5.58
C LEU A 562 -6.13 -28.43 -6.70
N GLY A 563 -5.92 -27.19 -7.16
CA GLY A 563 -6.74 -26.58 -8.22
C GLY A 563 -8.11 -26.12 -7.73
N GLY A 564 -8.81 -25.27 -8.50
CA GLY A 564 -9.95 -24.45 -8.06
C GLY A 564 -11.25 -25.13 -7.61
N LEU A 565 -11.25 -26.43 -7.30
CA LEU A 565 -12.40 -27.11 -6.71
C LEU A 565 -12.55 -26.71 -5.22
N PRO A 566 -13.72 -26.23 -4.77
CA PRO A 566 -13.93 -25.77 -3.40
C PRO A 566 -13.56 -26.82 -2.36
N THR A 567 -13.10 -26.41 -1.18
CA THR A 567 -12.78 -27.31 -0.05
C THR A 567 -13.95 -28.25 0.29
N PHE A 568 -15.19 -27.77 0.15
CA PHE A 568 -16.40 -28.57 0.34
C PHE A 568 -16.48 -29.79 -0.60
N PHE A 569 -16.01 -29.67 -1.84
CA PHE A 569 -15.99 -30.78 -2.80
C PHE A 569 -15.10 -31.93 -2.30
N TRP A 570 -13.91 -31.59 -1.80
CA TRP A 570 -12.98 -32.57 -1.23
C TRP A 570 -13.49 -33.18 0.07
N VAL A 571 -14.14 -32.38 0.93
CA VAL A 571 -14.82 -32.88 2.13
C VAL A 571 -15.95 -33.83 1.76
N ALA A 572 -16.75 -33.52 0.73
CA ALA A 572 -17.83 -34.37 0.26
C ALA A 572 -17.30 -35.72 -0.28
N ILE A 573 -16.21 -35.70 -1.06
CA ILE A 573 -15.52 -36.92 -1.50
C ILE A 573 -15.00 -37.72 -0.30
N GLY A 574 -14.36 -37.06 0.66
CA GLY A 574 -13.87 -37.70 1.88
C GLY A 574 -15.00 -38.38 2.67
N CYS A 575 -16.13 -37.69 2.85
CA CYS A 575 -17.33 -38.26 3.47
C CYS A 575 -17.86 -39.47 2.70
N LEU A 576 -17.91 -39.40 1.36
CA LEU A 576 -18.38 -40.51 0.52
C LEU A 576 -17.47 -41.73 0.65
N ILE A 577 -16.14 -41.52 0.65
CA ILE A 577 -15.16 -42.58 0.89
C ILE A 577 -15.37 -43.22 2.26
N VAL A 578 -15.55 -42.43 3.32
CA VAL A 578 -15.80 -42.95 4.68
C VAL A 578 -17.10 -43.77 4.72
N VAL A 579 -18.19 -43.25 4.16
CA VAL A 579 -19.49 -43.95 4.11
C VAL A 579 -19.36 -45.26 3.34
N PHE A 580 -18.64 -45.26 2.21
CA PHE A 580 -18.38 -46.46 1.43
C PHE A 580 -17.60 -47.50 2.25
N HIS A 581 -16.53 -47.11 2.95
CA HIS A 581 -15.74 -48.02 3.79
C HIS A 581 -16.54 -48.55 4.99
N LEU A 582 -17.40 -47.72 5.60
CA LEU A 582 -18.32 -48.17 6.65
C LEU A 582 -19.34 -49.19 6.12
N PHE A 583 -19.84 -48.99 4.90
CA PHE A 583 -20.72 -49.95 4.24
C PHE A 583 -20.00 -51.27 3.94
N LEU A 584 -18.77 -51.21 3.42
CA LEU A 584 -17.91 -52.38 3.19
C LEU A 584 -17.63 -53.14 4.49
N PHE A 585 -17.28 -52.41 5.56
CA PHE A 585 -17.06 -52.99 6.88
C PHE A 585 -18.32 -53.65 7.42
N LYS A 586 -19.49 -53.00 7.29
CA LYS A 586 -20.78 -53.59 7.66
C LYS A 586 -21.08 -54.87 6.88
N LEU A 587 -20.77 -54.89 5.58
CA LEU A 587 -20.99 -56.06 4.73
C LEU A 587 -20.09 -57.22 5.16
N ILE A 588 -18.79 -56.98 5.35
CA ILE A 588 -17.82 -57.96 5.85
C ILE A 588 -18.20 -58.44 7.26
N TYR A 589 -18.58 -57.54 8.17
CA TYR A 589 -18.99 -57.87 9.53
C TYR A 589 -20.25 -58.75 9.53
N ASN A 590 -21.27 -58.38 8.76
CA ASN A 590 -22.49 -59.17 8.62
C ASN A 590 -22.21 -60.55 8.00
N GLU A 591 -21.31 -60.64 7.02
CA GLU A 591 -20.96 -61.93 6.40
C GLU A 591 -20.16 -62.82 7.35
N TYR A 592 -19.22 -62.24 8.12
CA TYR A 592 -18.43 -62.97 9.12
C TYR A 592 -19.27 -63.45 10.31
N PHE A 593 -20.16 -62.63 10.86
CA PHE A 593 -21.00 -63.00 12.00
C PHE A 593 -22.21 -63.87 11.63
N ASN A 594 -22.83 -63.68 10.45
CA ASN A 594 -23.89 -64.60 10.00
C ASN A 594 -23.36 -66.02 9.73
N TRP A 595 -22.06 -66.17 9.44
CA TRP A 595 -21.43 -67.48 9.33
C TRP A 595 -21.31 -68.18 10.70
N GLN A 596 -21.08 -67.43 11.79
CA GLN A 596 -21.08 -67.96 13.16
C GLN A 596 -22.47 -68.36 13.65
N ASP A 597 -23.53 -67.64 13.29
CA ASP A 597 -24.90 -68.03 13.67
C ASP A 597 -25.41 -69.24 12.88
N LYS A 598 -25.09 -69.35 11.58
CA LYS A 598 -25.41 -70.56 10.79
C LYS A 598 -24.65 -71.81 11.28
N SER A 599 -23.43 -71.65 11.80
CA SER A 599 -22.70 -72.76 12.41
C SER A 599 -23.23 -73.11 13.80
N ARG A 600 -23.64 -72.14 14.63
CA ARG A 600 -24.28 -72.41 15.93
C ARG A 600 -25.65 -73.09 15.82
N ILE A 601 -26.48 -72.70 14.85
CA ILE A 601 -27.80 -73.35 14.62
C ILE A 601 -27.61 -74.82 14.19
N LYS A 602 -26.57 -75.13 13.40
CA LYS A 602 -26.22 -76.52 13.03
C LYS A 602 -25.75 -77.39 14.21
N TYR A 603 -25.15 -76.81 15.25
CA TYR A 603 -24.76 -77.54 16.46
C TYR A 603 -25.89 -77.67 17.49
N GLY A 604 -26.87 -76.75 17.51
CA GLY A 604 -28.06 -76.84 18.35
C GLY A 604 -29.07 -77.92 17.91
N GLU A 605 -29.20 -78.18 16.61
CA GLU A 605 -30.06 -79.27 16.09
C GLU A 605 -29.43 -80.67 16.22
N MET A 606 -28.12 -80.79 16.51
CA MET A 606 -27.46 -82.08 16.72
C MET A 606 -27.50 -82.57 18.19
N THR A 607 -27.79 -81.69 19.15
CA THR A 607 -27.96 -82.07 20.57
C THR A 607 -29.38 -82.51 20.94
N GLU A 608 -30.40 -82.09 20.17
CA GLU A 608 -31.80 -82.49 20.43
C GLU A 608 -32.20 -83.84 19.79
N LYS A 609 -31.40 -84.36 18.85
CA LYS A 609 -31.60 -85.68 18.21
C LYS A 609 -30.85 -86.85 18.87
N SER A 610 -30.02 -86.61 19.88
CA SER A 610 -29.23 -87.67 20.55
C SER A 610 -29.83 -88.19 21.87
N TYR A 611 -31.02 -87.72 22.28
CA TYR A 611 -31.77 -88.26 23.44
C TYR A 611 -32.98 -89.13 23.07
N LYS A 612 -32.97 -89.73 21.87
CA LYS A 612 -33.80 -90.87 21.53
C LYS A 612 -32.90 -91.88 20.82
N ILE A 613 -32.87 -93.10 21.37
CA ILE A 613 -32.24 -94.36 20.88
C ILE A 613 -31.05 -94.84 21.76
N ILE A 614 -31.41 -95.50 22.88
CA ILE A 614 -30.95 -96.83 23.39
C ILE A 614 -30.69 -96.86 24.92
N VAL A 615 -31.58 -97.62 25.59
CA VAL A 615 -31.62 -98.21 26.95
C VAL A 615 -31.68 -97.28 28.17
#